data_AF-A0A5F1ZA47-F1
#
_entry.id   AF-A0A5F1ZA47-F1
#
_cell.length_a   1.000
_cell.length_b   1.000
_cell.length_c   1.000
_cell.angle_alpha   90.00
_cell.angle_beta   90.00
_cell.angle_gamma   90.00
#
_symmetry.space_group_name_H-M   'P 1'
#
loop_
_entity.id
_entity.type
_entity.pdbx_description
1 polymer ?
#
loop_
_entity_poly.entity_id
_entity_poly.type
_entity_poly.pdbx_seq_one_letter_code
_entity_poly.pdbx_strand_id
1 'polypeptide(L)'
;MEHSKKAIGFFVSLAFLVLGYFLFITKQIEPFADFALLEWQMKLAGQGVFHLPYQHLLEDPEFRFFPLPEIFFHIHNGLVYSTFPNLYPILFSPFYLGFGIMGIKLAQTLLFFLSIYLFHLIQKDRISTILLLFGSSISIYIFLIHETIFFFFLEIIILYFYHRKWSVLSGVLSICLVWMRPEMIFAVSFLPFCFPKEWEWKRFVSSFIITGVVFAIISQITLGTFLPLRVLKNSAFQFRPELSLYLLKIWIEQVPIFILFIFYFGKSIIQKEFLFRNLFLISITIAIIIVSPNTGGHNTPRYLFGLIPLYALTFKPKKENKQGTSKIWILVCLIISFYQINVIFQQTKELKKISKFQTNTLQELKKIDDSVLVFNNSDFAFVALPLLEEKKDLLLLRSDYPKETFFRILNSKNNKSFSFLELPPSPFSLGASLNLSNCKEDCEFQKNATWQLPAALLPITTTSYQRK
;
A
#
# COMPACT_ATOMS: atom_id res chain seq x y z
N MET A 1 -32.21 -17.16 -12.60
CA MET A 1 -32.57 -16.22 -11.51
C MET A 1 -32.36 -16.83 -10.12
N GLU A 2 -32.79 -18.07 -9.88
CA GLU A 2 -32.72 -18.72 -8.57
C GLU A 2 -31.28 -18.94 -8.03
N HIS A 3 -30.35 -19.38 -8.89
CA HIS A 3 -28.94 -19.53 -8.51
C HIS A 3 -28.25 -18.21 -8.13
N SER A 4 -28.66 -17.09 -8.73
CA SER A 4 -28.14 -15.76 -8.40
C SER A 4 -28.60 -15.32 -7.02
N LYS A 5 -29.86 -15.59 -6.64
CA LYS A 5 -30.40 -15.29 -5.31
C LYS A 5 -29.70 -16.10 -4.22
N LYS A 6 -29.46 -17.40 -4.46
CA LYS A 6 -28.73 -18.27 -3.53
C LYS A 6 -27.26 -17.84 -3.36
N ALA A 7 -26.60 -17.40 -4.43
CA ALA A 7 -25.24 -16.86 -4.36
C ALA A 7 -25.17 -15.55 -3.57
N ILE A 8 -26.12 -14.62 -3.77
CA ILE A 8 -26.21 -13.37 -3.00
C ILE A 8 -26.36 -13.68 -1.50
N GLY A 9 -27.30 -14.57 -1.14
CA GLY A 9 -27.49 -14.98 0.26
C GLY A 9 -26.22 -15.56 0.89
N PHE A 10 -25.51 -16.45 0.16
CA PHE A 10 -24.25 -17.01 0.62
C PHE A 10 -23.18 -15.94 0.85
N PHE A 11 -22.96 -15.03 -0.10
CA PHE A 11 -21.94 -13.98 0.03
C PHE A 11 -22.27 -13.00 1.16
N VAL A 12 -23.54 -12.65 1.34
CA VAL A 12 -23.97 -11.78 2.45
C VAL A 12 -23.73 -12.46 3.80
N SER A 13 -24.18 -13.72 3.97
CA SER A 13 -23.97 -14.46 5.22
C SER A 13 -22.48 -14.67 5.52
N LEU A 14 -21.68 -14.99 4.50
CA LEU A 14 -20.24 -15.14 4.65
C LEU A 14 -19.57 -13.81 5.02
N ALA A 15 -19.99 -12.70 4.41
CA ALA A 15 -19.47 -11.37 4.74
C ALA A 15 -19.74 -11.01 6.21
N PHE A 16 -20.96 -11.25 6.69
CA PHE A 16 -21.31 -11.02 8.10
C PHE A 16 -20.50 -11.90 9.05
N LEU A 17 -20.33 -13.19 8.74
CA LEU A 17 -19.53 -14.12 9.55
C LEU A 17 -18.05 -13.70 9.62
N VAL A 18 -17.47 -13.37 8.46
CA VAL A 18 -16.07 -12.91 8.36
C VAL A 18 -15.87 -11.60 9.11
N LEU A 19 -16.77 -10.62 8.93
CA LEU A 19 -16.74 -9.36 9.64
C LEU A 19 -16.85 -9.56 11.16
N GLY A 20 -17.82 -10.37 11.63
CA GLY A 20 -18.01 -10.65 13.06
C GLY A 20 -16.79 -11.33 13.71
N TYR A 21 -16.25 -12.38 13.09
CA TYR A 21 -15.09 -13.11 13.60
C TYR A 21 -13.85 -12.22 13.69
N PHE A 22 -13.56 -11.44 12.65
CA PHE A 22 -12.36 -10.60 12.64
C PHE A 22 -12.51 -9.28 13.38
N LEU A 23 -13.72 -8.72 13.53
CA LEU A 23 -13.95 -7.59 14.46
C LEU A 23 -13.48 -7.94 15.86
N PHE A 24 -13.75 -9.18 16.30
CA PHE A 24 -13.32 -9.65 17.60
C PHE A 24 -11.79 -9.82 17.67
N ILE A 25 -11.18 -10.43 16.64
CA ILE A 25 -9.75 -10.77 16.64
C ILE A 25 -8.84 -9.57 16.38
N THR A 26 -9.25 -8.64 15.51
CA THR A 26 -8.45 -7.49 15.06
C THR A 26 -8.68 -6.24 15.90
N LYS A 27 -9.57 -6.28 16.91
CA LYS A 27 -9.83 -5.17 17.85
C LYS A 27 -8.55 -4.62 18.49
N GLN A 28 -7.53 -5.47 18.66
CA GLN A 28 -6.26 -5.13 19.30
C GLN A 28 -5.20 -4.57 18.34
N ILE A 29 -5.49 -4.45 17.04
CA ILE A 29 -4.56 -3.92 16.05
C ILE A 29 -4.86 -2.43 15.87
N GLU A 30 -3.99 -1.58 16.40
CA GLU A 30 -3.99 -0.15 16.13
C GLU A 30 -3.35 0.17 14.77
N PRO A 31 -3.81 1.22 14.07
CA PRO A 31 -3.15 1.74 12.87
C PRO A 31 -1.68 2.05 13.15
N PHE A 32 -0.81 1.73 12.19
CA PHE A 32 0.64 1.77 12.35
C PHE A 32 1.26 2.35 11.05
N ALA A 33 2.41 3.03 11.11
CA ALA A 33 3.17 3.74 10.05
C ALA A 33 2.48 3.93 8.67
N ASP A 34 2.47 2.90 7.82
CA ASP A 34 1.81 2.92 6.49
C ASP A 34 0.31 3.27 6.58
N PHE A 35 -0.38 2.72 7.57
CA PHE A 35 -1.80 2.97 7.85
C PHE A 35 -2.01 4.32 8.53
N ALA A 36 -1.07 4.76 9.38
CA ALA A 36 -1.13 6.07 10.01
C ALA A 36 -1.05 7.20 8.98
N LEU A 37 -0.22 7.05 7.95
CA LEU A 37 -0.18 7.99 6.83
C LEU A 37 -1.52 8.05 6.09
N LEU A 38 -2.08 6.90 5.71
CA LEU A 38 -3.36 6.85 5.00
C LEU A 38 -4.51 7.38 5.85
N GLU A 39 -4.49 7.11 7.15
CA GLU A 39 -5.45 7.66 8.11
C GLU A 39 -5.34 9.19 8.20
N TRP A 40 -4.13 9.72 8.33
CA TRP A 40 -3.89 11.16 8.36
C TRP A 40 -4.33 11.83 7.06
N GLN A 41 -4.02 11.24 5.90
CA GLN A 41 -4.49 11.74 4.60
C GLN A 41 -6.01 11.69 4.46
N MET A 42 -6.70 10.69 5.01
CA MET A 42 -8.16 10.65 5.04
C MET A 42 -8.74 11.76 5.91
N LYS A 43 -8.15 12.03 7.08
CA LYS A 43 -8.54 13.15 7.95
C LYS A 43 -8.40 14.50 7.23
N LEU A 44 -7.26 14.73 6.58
CA LEU A 44 -7.02 15.93 5.78
C LEU A 44 -8.01 16.06 4.61
N ALA A 45 -8.26 14.98 3.87
CA ALA A 45 -9.24 14.96 2.79
C ALA A 45 -10.66 15.27 3.28
N GLY A 46 -11.02 14.81 4.49
CA GLY A 46 -12.28 15.15 5.15
C GLY A 46 -12.43 16.65 5.48
N GLN A 47 -11.30 17.36 5.60
CA GLN A 47 -11.24 18.81 5.79
C GLN A 47 -11.09 19.58 4.48
N GLY A 48 -11.10 18.89 3.32
CA GLY A 48 -10.85 19.50 2.02
C GLY A 48 -9.38 19.84 1.74
N VAL A 49 -8.45 19.31 2.54
CA VAL A 49 -7.00 19.51 2.40
C VAL A 49 -6.38 18.31 1.69
N PHE A 50 -5.79 18.53 0.51
CA PHE A 50 -5.21 17.46 -0.34
C PHE A 50 -3.67 17.48 -0.41
N HIS A 51 -3.03 18.32 0.40
CA HIS A 51 -1.58 18.39 0.56
C HIS A 51 -1.21 18.10 2.01
N LEU A 52 0.05 17.76 2.27
CA LEU A 52 0.56 17.65 3.63
C LEU A 52 0.95 19.04 4.13
N PRO A 53 0.38 19.52 5.25
CA PRO A 53 0.76 20.80 5.81
C PRO A 53 2.21 20.75 6.31
N TYR A 54 2.99 21.77 5.97
CA TYR A 54 4.35 21.95 6.47
C TYR A 54 4.47 23.34 7.10
N GLN A 55 4.67 23.36 8.42
CA GLN A 55 4.63 24.60 9.20
C GLN A 55 5.86 25.49 9.00
N HIS A 56 6.93 24.94 8.43
CA HIS A 56 8.22 25.62 8.28
C HIS A 56 8.53 26.03 6.83
N LEU A 57 7.50 26.24 6.00
CA LEU A 57 7.68 26.63 4.59
C LEU A 57 8.51 27.92 4.43
N LEU A 58 8.36 28.87 5.35
CA LEU A 58 9.11 30.14 5.30
C LEU A 58 10.58 29.94 5.70
N GLU A 59 10.82 29.08 6.70
CA GLU A 59 12.14 28.79 7.26
C GLU A 59 12.89 27.70 6.51
N ASP A 60 12.22 26.88 5.72
CA ASP A 60 12.78 25.80 4.90
C ASP A 60 12.00 25.71 3.57
N PRO A 61 12.19 26.70 2.66
CA PRO A 61 11.47 26.75 1.40
C PRO A 61 11.84 25.61 0.44
N GLU A 62 12.97 24.94 0.70
CA GLU A 62 13.44 23.80 -0.08
C GLU A 62 13.05 22.44 0.56
N PHE A 63 12.32 22.45 1.68
CA PHE A 63 11.82 21.24 2.35
C PHE A 63 12.92 20.23 2.73
N ARG A 64 14.13 20.70 3.01
CA ARG A 64 15.28 19.85 3.35
C ARG A 64 15.08 19.08 4.65
N PHE A 65 14.25 19.60 5.57
CA PHE A 65 13.91 18.97 6.85
C PHE A 65 12.53 18.32 6.85
N PHE A 66 11.87 18.21 5.69
CA PHE A 66 10.55 17.60 5.60
C PHE A 66 10.60 16.13 6.09
N PRO A 67 9.72 15.72 7.02
CA PRO A 67 9.85 14.46 7.74
C PRO A 67 9.66 13.21 6.87
N LEU A 68 9.08 13.33 5.68
CA LEU A 68 8.73 12.19 4.82
C LEU A 68 9.59 12.14 3.54
N PRO A 69 9.77 10.95 2.93
CA PRO A 69 10.64 10.80 1.78
C PRO A 69 10.07 11.46 0.52
N GLU A 70 10.93 12.16 -0.24
CA GLU A 70 10.63 12.77 -1.55
C GLU A 70 10.20 11.77 -2.64
N ILE A 71 10.39 10.48 -2.39
CA ILE A 71 9.90 9.42 -3.27
C ILE A 71 8.36 9.41 -3.30
N PHE A 72 7.73 9.69 -2.15
CA PHE A 72 6.28 9.63 -1.99
C PHE A 72 5.61 10.98 -2.22
N PHE A 73 6.36 12.07 -2.11
CA PHE A 73 5.81 13.43 -2.17
C PHE A 73 6.55 14.27 -3.21
N HIS A 74 5.87 15.27 -3.76
CA HIS A 74 6.50 16.28 -4.60
C HIS A 74 6.02 17.66 -4.15
N ILE A 75 6.87 18.66 -4.36
CA ILE A 75 6.61 20.03 -3.95
C ILE A 75 6.16 20.80 -5.19
N HIS A 76 5.00 21.43 -5.10
CA HIS A 76 4.49 22.31 -6.15
C HIS A 76 3.87 23.55 -5.51
N ASN A 77 4.28 24.73 -5.97
CA ASN A 77 3.84 26.03 -5.42
C ASN A 77 3.96 26.14 -3.89
N GLY A 78 5.02 25.59 -3.31
CA GLY A 78 5.26 25.62 -1.86
C GLY A 78 4.35 24.69 -1.05
N LEU A 79 3.64 23.76 -1.68
CA LEU A 79 2.80 22.76 -1.02
C LEU A 79 3.30 21.35 -1.33
N VAL A 80 3.14 20.45 -0.35
CA VAL A 80 3.58 19.06 -0.47
C VAL A 80 2.43 18.16 -0.89
N TYR A 81 2.46 17.72 -2.14
CA TYR A 81 1.45 16.82 -2.68
C TYR A 81 1.96 15.38 -2.70
N SER A 82 1.04 14.43 -2.50
CA SER A 82 1.33 13.02 -2.75
C SER A 82 1.69 12.85 -4.23
N THR A 83 2.76 12.11 -4.52
CA THR A 83 3.16 11.77 -5.90
C THR A 83 2.12 10.86 -6.56
N PHE A 84 1.33 10.14 -5.78
CA PHE A 84 0.23 9.32 -6.27
C PHE A 84 -1.10 10.04 -6.03
N PRO A 85 -2.07 9.95 -6.95
CA PRO A 85 -3.42 10.46 -6.71
C PRO A 85 -3.98 9.79 -5.44
N ASN A 86 -4.29 10.59 -4.43
CA ASN A 86 -4.87 10.15 -3.16
C ASN A 86 -6.36 9.76 -3.33
N LEU A 87 -6.70 9.01 -4.37
CA LEU A 87 -8.08 8.62 -4.63
C LEU A 87 -8.63 7.74 -3.50
N TYR A 88 -7.80 6.86 -2.92
CA TYR A 88 -8.22 6.07 -1.76
C TYR A 88 -8.57 6.97 -0.56
N PRO A 89 -7.67 7.85 -0.05
CA PRO A 89 -8.05 8.76 1.03
C PRO A 89 -9.28 9.63 0.73
N ILE A 90 -9.43 10.11 -0.51
CA ILE A 90 -10.58 10.94 -0.91
C ILE A 90 -11.90 10.16 -0.92
N LEU A 91 -11.90 8.95 -1.48
CA LEU A 91 -13.12 8.12 -1.57
C LEU A 91 -13.53 7.52 -0.23
N PHE A 92 -12.54 7.25 0.64
CA PHE A 92 -12.78 6.63 1.94
C PHE A 92 -12.96 7.62 3.08
N SER A 93 -12.61 8.91 2.91
CA SER A 93 -12.81 9.93 3.94
C SER A 93 -14.26 10.08 4.40
N PRO A 94 -15.33 9.98 3.57
CA PRO A 94 -16.70 10.09 4.07
C PRO A 94 -17.08 8.93 5.00
N PHE A 95 -16.58 7.72 4.71
CA PHE A 95 -16.80 6.55 5.56
C PHE A 95 -16.04 6.68 6.88
N TYR A 96 -14.82 7.24 6.84
CA TYR A 96 -14.05 7.56 8.05
C TYR A 96 -14.73 8.64 8.90
N LEU A 97 -15.24 9.71 8.29
CA LEU A 97 -15.95 10.78 9.01
C LEU A 97 -17.24 10.28 9.67
N GLY A 98 -17.99 9.39 9.01
CA GLY A 98 -19.25 8.88 9.55
C GLY A 98 -19.09 7.85 10.67
N PHE A 99 -18.16 6.90 10.52
CA PHE A 99 -18.05 5.73 11.41
C PHE A 99 -16.60 5.39 11.84
N GLY A 100 -15.65 6.31 11.64
CA GLY A 100 -14.24 6.10 11.94
C GLY A 100 -13.64 4.91 11.19
N ILE A 101 -12.70 4.22 11.85
CA ILE A 101 -12.04 3.01 11.35
C ILE A 101 -13.06 1.91 10.98
N MET A 102 -14.18 1.82 11.71
CA MET A 102 -15.22 0.84 11.45
C MET A 102 -15.90 1.05 10.09
N GLY A 103 -16.12 2.31 9.70
CA GLY A 103 -16.66 2.66 8.39
C GLY A 103 -15.78 2.17 7.24
N ILE A 104 -14.46 2.31 7.40
CA ILE A 104 -13.47 1.83 6.43
C ILE A 104 -13.55 0.31 6.27
N LYS A 105 -13.53 -0.43 7.39
CA LYS A 105 -13.61 -1.90 7.39
C LYS A 105 -14.90 -2.40 6.76
N LEU A 106 -16.02 -1.73 7.01
CA LEU A 106 -17.30 -2.06 6.39
C LEU A 106 -17.28 -1.83 4.88
N ALA A 107 -16.78 -0.67 4.43
CA ALA A 107 -16.65 -0.35 3.01
C ALA A 107 -15.72 -1.36 2.29
N GLN A 108 -14.56 -1.68 2.86
CA GLN A 108 -13.64 -2.67 2.30
C GLN A 108 -14.27 -4.07 2.26
N THR A 109 -15.02 -4.48 3.29
CA THR A 109 -15.74 -5.77 3.31
C THR A 109 -16.71 -5.84 2.14
N LEU A 110 -17.53 -4.79 1.97
CA LEU A 110 -18.49 -4.71 0.86
C LEU A 110 -17.79 -4.78 -0.49
N LEU A 111 -16.72 -4.01 -0.69
CA LEU A 111 -15.96 -4.02 -1.94
C LEU A 111 -15.34 -5.39 -2.23
N PHE A 112 -14.76 -6.06 -1.23
CA PHE A 112 -14.17 -7.38 -1.39
C PHE A 112 -15.22 -8.40 -1.85
N PHE A 113 -16.35 -8.52 -1.16
CA PHE A 113 -17.40 -9.47 -1.56
C PHE A 113 -18.10 -9.10 -2.87
N LEU A 114 -18.26 -7.80 -3.15
CA LEU A 114 -18.74 -7.33 -4.45
C LEU A 114 -17.79 -7.74 -5.57
N SER A 115 -16.48 -7.69 -5.33
CA SER A 115 -15.46 -8.19 -6.26
C SER A 115 -15.65 -9.68 -6.52
N ILE A 116 -15.75 -10.51 -5.47
CA ILE A 116 -15.97 -11.96 -5.63
C ILE A 116 -17.26 -12.24 -6.42
N TYR A 117 -18.33 -11.50 -6.14
CA TYR A 117 -19.59 -11.61 -6.86
C TYR A 117 -19.47 -11.23 -8.35
N LEU A 118 -18.86 -10.08 -8.65
CA LEU A 118 -18.62 -9.65 -10.04
C LEU A 118 -17.77 -10.66 -10.80
N PHE A 119 -16.73 -11.21 -10.17
CA PHE A 119 -15.93 -12.27 -10.75
C PHE A 119 -16.73 -13.54 -11.04
N HIS A 120 -17.61 -13.92 -10.11
CA HIS A 120 -18.53 -15.04 -10.32
C HIS A 120 -19.45 -14.80 -11.51
N LEU A 121 -19.90 -13.57 -11.76
CA LEU A 121 -20.70 -13.23 -12.95
C LEU A 121 -19.92 -13.37 -14.27
N ILE A 122 -18.60 -13.12 -14.25
CA ILE A 122 -17.72 -13.30 -15.41
C ILE A 122 -17.57 -14.79 -15.75
N GLN A 123 -17.11 -15.60 -14.79
CA GLN A 123 -16.74 -17.00 -15.06
C GLN A 123 -17.92 -17.97 -14.92
N LYS A 124 -18.90 -17.66 -14.08
CA LYS A 124 -20.01 -18.55 -13.66
C LYS A 124 -19.52 -19.91 -13.13
N ASP A 125 -18.30 -19.96 -12.63
CA ASP A 125 -17.66 -21.17 -12.10
C ASP A 125 -17.46 -21.05 -10.58
N ARG A 126 -17.87 -22.08 -9.84
CA ARG A 126 -17.77 -22.09 -8.38
C ARG A 126 -16.33 -22.31 -7.92
N ILE A 127 -15.54 -23.12 -8.63
CA ILE A 127 -14.17 -23.45 -8.24
C ILE A 127 -13.31 -22.18 -8.31
N SER A 128 -13.30 -21.51 -9.46
CA SER A 128 -12.55 -20.27 -9.67
C SER A 128 -12.96 -19.17 -8.69
N THR A 129 -14.24 -19.08 -8.33
CA THR A 129 -14.73 -18.15 -7.31
C THR A 129 -14.23 -18.49 -5.90
N ILE A 130 -14.23 -19.77 -5.52
CA ILE A 130 -13.68 -20.23 -4.23
C ILE A 130 -12.16 -19.98 -4.18
N LEU A 131 -11.46 -20.26 -5.27
CA LEU A 131 -10.03 -19.97 -5.40
C LEU A 131 -9.73 -18.48 -5.34
N LEU A 132 -10.60 -17.62 -5.87
CA LEU A 132 -10.43 -16.17 -5.71
C LEU A 132 -10.58 -15.75 -4.23
N LEU A 133 -11.50 -16.38 -3.50
CA LEU A 133 -11.79 -16.04 -2.11
C LEU A 133 -10.74 -16.57 -1.12
N PHE A 134 -10.22 -17.78 -1.33
CA PHE A 134 -9.30 -18.47 -0.42
C PHE A 134 -7.92 -18.75 -1.00
N GLY A 135 -7.67 -18.46 -2.27
CA GLY A 135 -6.39 -18.74 -2.93
C GLY A 135 -5.29 -17.71 -2.67
N SER A 136 -5.54 -16.73 -1.80
CA SER A 136 -4.56 -15.73 -1.38
C SER A 136 -4.90 -15.11 -0.03
N SER A 137 -3.90 -14.48 0.58
CA SER A 137 -4.06 -13.71 1.82
C SER A 137 -4.60 -12.30 1.64
N ILE A 138 -5.13 -11.93 0.47
CA ILE A 138 -5.58 -10.56 0.20
C ILE A 138 -6.71 -10.11 1.14
N SER A 139 -7.51 -11.04 1.65
CA SER A 139 -8.62 -10.76 2.55
C SER A 139 -8.18 -10.16 3.89
N ILE A 140 -6.91 -10.29 4.29
CA ILE A 140 -6.39 -9.65 5.51
C ILE A 140 -6.47 -8.13 5.45
N TYR A 141 -6.39 -7.55 4.23
CA TYR A 141 -6.43 -6.11 4.02
C TYR A 141 -7.82 -5.49 4.22
N ILE A 142 -8.88 -6.30 4.33
CA ILE A 142 -10.23 -5.83 4.70
C ILE A 142 -10.25 -5.21 6.11
N PHE A 143 -9.28 -5.58 6.95
CA PHE A 143 -9.24 -5.17 8.34
C PHE A 143 -8.20 -4.09 8.61
N LEU A 144 -7.55 -3.59 7.57
CA LEU A 144 -6.44 -2.64 7.65
C LEU A 144 -6.83 -1.36 6.90
N ILE A 145 -6.43 -0.20 7.39
CA ILE A 145 -6.61 1.06 6.66
C ILE A 145 -5.61 1.07 5.50
N HIS A 146 -6.00 0.47 4.37
CA HIS A 146 -5.12 0.26 3.25
C HIS A 146 -5.89 0.12 1.93
N GLU A 147 -5.27 0.57 0.85
CA GLU A 147 -5.86 0.66 -0.49
C GLU A 147 -5.96 -0.68 -1.26
N THR A 148 -5.37 -1.77 -0.77
CA THR A 148 -5.28 -3.07 -1.48
C THR A 148 -6.66 -3.59 -1.91
N ILE A 149 -7.67 -3.53 -1.03
CA ILE A 149 -9.01 -4.03 -1.36
C ILE A 149 -9.70 -3.17 -2.42
N PHE A 150 -9.44 -1.86 -2.40
CA PHE A 150 -9.94 -0.96 -3.42
C PHE A 150 -9.32 -1.27 -4.79
N PHE A 151 -8.01 -1.56 -4.85
CA PHE A 151 -7.38 -1.99 -6.11
C PHE A 151 -7.88 -3.34 -6.60
N PHE A 152 -8.01 -4.31 -5.71
CA PHE A 152 -8.60 -5.60 -6.05
C PHE A 152 -10.01 -5.44 -6.64
N PHE A 153 -10.83 -4.57 -6.06
CA PHE A 153 -12.13 -4.23 -6.62
C PHE A 153 -12.03 -3.56 -8.00
N LEU A 154 -11.14 -2.59 -8.16
CA LEU A 154 -10.91 -1.93 -9.44
C LEU A 154 -10.48 -2.91 -10.54
N GLU A 155 -9.58 -3.84 -10.25
CA GLU A 155 -9.16 -4.87 -11.20
C GLU A 155 -10.33 -5.75 -11.64
N ILE A 156 -11.14 -6.19 -10.69
CA ILE A 156 -12.28 -7.06 -10.97
C ILE A 156 -13.38 -6.31 -11.74
N ILE A 157 -13.66 -5.04 -11.41
CA ILE A 157 -14.65 -4.25 -12.14
C ILE A 157 -14.15 -3.92 -13.57
N ILE A 158 -12.85 -3.67 -13.75
CA ILE A 158 -12.23 -3.50 -15.08
C ILE A 158 -12.38 -4.78 -15.90
N LEU A 159 -12.09 -5.95 -15.33
CA LEU A 159 -12.29 -7.25 -15.96
C LEU A 159 -13.77 -7.49 -16.31
N TYR A 160 -14.68 -7.13 -15.40
CA TYR A 160 -16.12 -7.27 -15.61
C TYR A 160 -16.61 -6.40 -16.77
N PHE A 161 -16.23 -5.12 -16.81
CA PHE A 161 -16.62 -4.22 -17.90
C PHE A 161 -16.01 -4.62 -19.23
N TYR A 162 -14.75 -5.09 -19.24
CA TYR A 162 -14.12 -5.61 -20.45
C TYR A 162 -14.89 -6.83 -20.98
N HIS A 163 -15.23 -7.80 -20.12
CA HIS A 163 -16.06 -8.96 -20.48
C HIS A 163 -17.47 -8.59 -20.96
N ARG A 164 -18.03 -7.48 -20.46
CA ARG A 164 -19.33 -6.96 -20.91
C ARG A 164 -19.25 -6.11 -22.19
N LYS A 165 -18.08 -6.04 -22.84
CA LYS A 165 -17.79 -5.22 -24.04
C LYS A 165 -17.92 -3.71 -23.80
N TRP A 166 -17.78 -3.27 -22.55
CA TRP A 166 -17.67 -1.84 -22.20
C TRP A 166 -16.19 -1.42 -22.23
N SER A 167 -15.54 -1.67 -23.36
CA SER A 167 -14.10 -1.57 -23.56
C SER A 167 -13.56 -0.17 -23.28
N VAL A 168 -14.33 0.87 -23.62
CA VAL A 168 -13.97 2.28 -23.35
C VAL A 168 -13.86 2.53 -21.85
N LEU A 169 -14.92 2.20 -21.09
CA LEU A 169 -14.97 2.37 -19.63
C LEU A 169 -13.88 1.54 -18.94
N SER A 170 -13.64 0.31 -19.41
CA SER A 170 -12.56 -0.54 -18.92
C SER A 170 -11.18 0.12 -19.12
N GLY A 171 -10.91 0.73 -20.29
CA GLY A 171 -9.66 1.45 -20.53
C GLY A 171 -9.50 2.72 -19.69
N VAL A 172 -10.58 3.49 -19.47
CA VAL A 172 -10.58 4.65 -18.57
C VAL A 172 -10.26 4.23 -17.12
N LEU A 173 -10.93 3.20 -16.60
CA LEU A 173 -10.67 2.72 -15.25
C LEU A 173 -9.28 2.08 -15.12
N SER A 174 -8.78 1.45 -16.18
CA SER A 174 -7.44 0.87 -16.20
C SER A 174 -6.36 1.93 -16.07
N ILE A 175 -6.49 3.08 -16.74
CA ILE A 175 -5.52 4.16 -16.54
C ILE A 175 -5.64 4.76 -15.14
N CYS A 176 -6.84 4.89 -14.56
CA CYS A 176 -6.99 5.32 -13.17
C CYS A 176 -6.24 4.37 -12.21
N LEU A 177 -6.37 3.05 -12.42
CA LEU A 177 -5.65 2.05 -11.64
C LEU A 177 -4.12 2.18 -11.79
N VAL A 178 -3.62 2.31 -13.02
CA VAL A 178 -2.19 2.51 -13.31
C VAL A 178 -1.67 3.81 -12.72
N TRP A 179 -2.48 4.88 -12.73
CA TRP A 179 -2.11 6.18 -12.16
C TRP A 179 -1.95 6.11 -10.64
N MET A 180 -2.79 5.32 -9.96
CA MET A 180 -2.66 5.06 -8.53
C MET A 180 -1.50 4.11 -8.23
N ARG A 181 -1.32 3.06 -9.04
CA ARG A 181 -0.25 2.06 -8.90
C ARG A 181 0.36 1.69 -10.25
N PRO A 182 1.51 2.28 -10.60
CA PRO A 182 2.18 2.05 -11.87
C PRO A 182 2.43 0.58 -12.23
N GLU A 183 2.71 -0.26 -11.23
CA GLU A 183 3.00 -1.69 -11.43
C GLU A 183 1.80 -2.44 -12.02
N MET A 184 0.58 -1.91 -11.88
CA MET A 184 -0.62 -2.50 -12.47
C MET A 184 -0.64 -2.39 -14.00
N ILE A 185 0.27 -1.64 -14.63
CA ILE A 185 0.41 -1.61 -16.10
C ILE A 185 0.63 -3.02 -16.67
N PHE A 186 1.36 -3.87 -15.94
CA PHE A 186 1.63 -5.24 -16.36
C PHE A 186 0.35 -6.09 -16.32
N ALA A 187 -0.43 -6.00 -15.24
CA ALA A 187 -1.72 -6.69 -15.14
C ALA A 187 -2.73 -6.19 -16.18
N VAL A 188 -2.79 -4.87 -16.40
CA VAL A 188 -3.66 -4.24 -17.39
C VAL A 188 -3.27 -4.63 -18.82
N SER A 189 -1.98 -4.77 -19.11
CA SER A 189 -1.49 -5.23 -20.43
C SER A 189 -1.94 -6.65 -20.78
N PHE A 190 -2.33 -7.44 -19.76
CA PHE A 190 -2.83 -8.79 -19.92
C PHE A 190 -4.33 -8.86 -20.30
N LEU A 191 -5.11 -7.81 -19.98
CA LEU A 191 -6.57 -7.77 -20.22
C LEU A 191 -7.00 -8.23 -21.62
N PRO A 192 -6.36 -7.78 -22.73
CA PRO A 192 -6.72 -8.21 -24.08
C PRO A 192 -6.70 -9.73 -24.28
N PHE A 193 -5.86 -10.44 -23.53
CA PHE A 193 -5.68 -11.89 -23.67
C PHE A 193 -6.64 -12.70 -22.79
N CYS A 194 -7.39 -12.07 -21.88
CA CYS A 194 -8.33 -12.76 -21.00
C CYS A 194 -9.52 -13.36 -21.76
N PHE A 195 -10.09 -12.63 -22.74
CA PHE A 195 -11.30 -13.02 -23.47
C PHE A 195 -11.11 -12.96 -24.99
N PRO A 196 -10.44 -13.97 -25.60
CA PRO A 196 -10.11 -13.95 -27.03
C PRO A 196 -11.32 -13.95 -27.98
N LYS A 197 -12.52 -14.31 -27.49
CA LYS A 197 -13.76 -14.30 -28.30
C LYS A 197 -14.48 -12.94 -28.32
N GLU A 198 -14.06 -11.98 -27.50
CA GLU A 198 -14.75 -10.70 -27.27
C GLU A 198 -13.92 -9.51 -27.78
N TRP A 199 -13.20 -9.74 -28.88
CA TRP A 199 -12.09 -8.95 -29.42
C TRP A 199 -12.43 -7.47 -29.72
N GLU A 200 -12.49 -6.63 -28.68
CA GLU A 200 -12.60 -5.16 -28.76
C GLU A 200 -11.34 -4.44 -28.22
N TRP A 201 -10.20 -5.13 -28.20
CA TRP A 201 -8.97 -4.61 -27.59
C TRP A 201 -8.52 -3.26 -28.15
N LYS A 202 -8.79 -2.97 -29.43
CA LYS A 202 -8.44 -1.67 -30.04
C LYS A 202 -9.13 -0.51 -29.32
N ARG A 203 -10.42 -0.63 -28.99
CA ARG A 203 -11.19 0.40 -28.29
C ARG A 203 -10.69 0.59 -26.86
N PHE A 204 -10.33 -0.52 -26.20
CA PHE A 204 -9.72 -0.50 -24.88
C PHE A 204 -8.36 0.20 -24.88
N VAL A 205 -7.46 -0.17 -25.80
CA VAL A 205 -6.12 0.44 -25.91
C VAL A 205 -6.23 1.92 -26.28
N SER A 206 -7.12 2.29 -27.23
CA SER A 206 -7.30 3.69 -27.60
C SER A 206 -7.82 4.52 -26.43
N SER A 207 -8.82 4.04 -25.68
CA SER A 207 -9.33 4.80 -24.52
C SER A 207 -8.30 4.88 -23.40
N PHE A 208 -7.54 3.81 -23.16
CA PHE A 208 -6.43 3.81 -22.19
C PHE A 208 -5.39 4.88 -22.53
N ILE A 209 -4.91 4.93 -23.77
CA ILE A 209 -3.89 5.90 -24.21
C ILE A 209 -4.43 7.33 -24.16
N ILE A 210 -5.61 7.59 -24.74
CA ILE A 210 -6.19 8.93 -24.78
C ILE A 210 -6.38 9.48 -23.38
N THR A 211 -6.98 8.70 -22.48
CA THR A 211 -7.19 9.11 -21.09
C THR A 211 -5.86 9.29 -20.35
N GLY A 212 -4.85 8.46 -20.63
CA GLY A 212 -3.50 8.63 -20.10
C GLY A 212 -2.83 9.94 -20.51
N VAL A 213 -2.98 10.35 -21.78
CA VAL A 213 -2.49 11.65 -22.25
C VAL A 213 -3.23 12.79 -21.55
N VAL A 214 -4.55 12.69 -21.40
CA VAL A 214 -5.35 13.70 -20.67
C VAL A 214 -4.90 13.80 -19.21
N PHE A 215 -4.70 12.68 -18.53
CA PHE A 215 -4.22 12.66 -17.15
C PHE A 215 -2.82 13.27 -17.02
N ALA A 216 -1.91 12.98 -17.97
CA ALA A 216 -0.57 13.57 -17.99
C ALA A 216 -0.63 15.10 -18.16
N ILE A 217 -1.48 15.60 -19.07
CA ILE A 217 -1.67 17.04 -19.28
C ILE A 217 -2.24 17.70 -18.02
N ILE A 218 -3.30 17.12 -17.43
CA ILE A 218 -3.90 17.64 -16.20
C ILE A 218 -2.86 17.65 -15.07
N SER A 219 -2.12 16.56 -14.89
CA SER A 219 -1.07 16.44 -13.87
C SER A 219 0.05 17.46 -14.09
N GLN A 220 0.46 17.72 -15.33
CA GLN A 220 1.47 18.73 -15.62
C GLN A 220 0.97 20.15 -15.27
N ILE A 221 -0.31 20.44 -15.53
CA ILE A 221 -0.91 21.75 -15.22
C ILE A 221 -1.10 21.93 -13.70
N THR A 222 -1.55 20.89 -12.99
CA THR A 222 -1.94 21.00 -11.57
C THR A 222 -0.80 20.72 -10.60
N LEU A 223 0.12 19.84 -10.96
CA LEU A 223 1.16 19.29 -10.07
C LEU A 223 2.58 19.49 -10.63
N GLY A 224 2.73 20.03 -11.84
CA GLY A 224 4.03 20.27 -12.48
C GLY A 224 4.77 19.00 -12.90
N THR A 225 4.13 17.84 -12.89
CA THR A 225 4.76 16.55 -13.21
C THR A 225 3.98 15.76 -14.26
N PHE A 226 4.70 15.20 -15.24
CA PHE A 226 4.11 14.54 -16.42
C PHE A 226 3.69 13.08 -16.17
N LEU A 227 4.46 12.34 -15.36
CA LEU A 227 4.21 10.91 -15.06
C LEU A 227 4.54 10.60 -13.59
N PRO A 228 3.60 10.03 -12.81
CA PRO A 228 3.83 9.59 -11.44
C PRO A 228 4.55 8.22 -11.41
N LEU A 229 5.56 8.01 -12.27
CA LEU A 229 6.30 6.76 -12.31
C LEU A 229 7.42 6.79 -11.27
N ARG A 230 7.20 6.08 -10.16
CA ARG A 230 8.22 5.77 -9.15
C ARG A 230 9.52 5.20 -9.76
N VAL A 231 9.38 4.48 -10.87
CA VAL A 231 10.48 3.90 -11.66
C VAL A 231 11.40 4.98 -12.24
N LEU A 232 10.87 6.14 -12.62
CA LEU A 232 11.66 7.26 -13.15
C LEU A 232 12.36 8.07 -12.04
N LYS A 233 11.75 8.17 -10.84
CA LYS A 233 12.36 8.85 -9.68
C LYS A 233 13.52 8.05 -9.06
N ASN A 234 13.57 6.73 -9.26
CA ASN A 234 14.64 5.87 -8.75
C ASN A 234 15.61 5.50 -9.87
N SER A 235 16.32 6.49 -10.42
CA SER A 235 17.31 6.31 -11.50
C SER A 235 18.49 5.41 -11.10
N ALA A 236 18.69 5.18 -9.79
CA ALA A 236 19.71 4.32 -9.22
C ALA A 236 19.19 2.90 -8.90
N PHE A 237 18.29 2.35 -9.72
CA PHE A 237 17.84 0.97 -9.53
C PHE A 237 19.03 0.01 -9.61
N GLN A 238 19.34 -0.63 -8.49
CA GLN A 238 20.30 -1.73 -8.43
C GLN A 238 19.50 -3.03 -8.28
N PHE A 239 19.63 -3.91 -9.27
CA PHE A 239 19.07 -5.25 -9.17
C PHE A 239 19.73 -5.98 -8.00
N ARG A 240 18.93 -6.44 -7.03
CA ARG A 240 19.38 -7.21 -5.87
C ARG A 240 18.71 -8.58 -5.89
N PRO A 241 19.41 -9.66 -6.25
CA PRO A 241 18.80 -10.98 -6.41
C PRO A 241 18.23 -11.52 -5.09
N GLU A 242 18.83 -11.17 -3.95
CA GLU A 242 18.35 -11.52 -2.62
C GLU A 242 16.92 -11.02 -2.38
N LEU A 243 16.61 -9.81 -2.85
CA LEU A 243 15.28 -9.22 -2.75
C LEU A 243 14.26 -10.01 -3.58
N SER A 244 14.60 -10.34 -4.82
CA SER A 244 13.70 -11.08 -5.71
C SER A 244 13.42 -12.48 -5.19
N LEU A 245 14.42 -13.17 -4.63
CA LEU A 245 14.25 -14.47 -3.99
C LEU A 245 13.34 -14.38 -2.75
N TYR A 246 13.54 -13.35 -1.93
CA TYR A 246 12.71 -13.08 -0.76
C TYR A 246 11.25 -12.80 -1.15
N LEU A 247 11.04 -11.96 -2.17
CA LEU A 247 9.73 -11.65 -2.74
C LEU A 247 9.03 -12.90 -3.28
N LEU A 248 9.75 -13.74 -4.03
CA LEU A 248 9.23 -15.00 -4.56
C LEU A 248 8.82 -15.96 -3.43
N LYS A 249 9.65 -16.08 -2.38
CA LYS A 249 9.33 -16.89 -1.20
C LYS A 249 8.00 -16.44 -0.57
N ILE A 250 7.87 -15.15 -0.28
CA ILE A 250 6.64 -14.60 0.30
C ILE A 250 5.46 -14.82 -0.64
N TRP A 251 5.64 -14.63 -1.94
CA TRP A 251 4.59 -14.81 -2.93
C TRP A 251 4.03 -16.23 -2.94
N ILE A 252 4.91 -17.24 -2.90
CA ILE A 252 4.53 -18.65 -2.82
C ILE A 252 3.79 -18.94 -1.51
N GLU A 253 4.26 -18.41 -0.38
CA GLU A 253 3.62 -18.61 0.93
C GLU A 253 2.24 -17.93 1.04
N GLN A 254 2.05 -16.75 0.44
CA GLN A 254 0.84 -15.95 0.62
C GLN A 254 -0.21 -16.13 -0.48
N VAL A 255 0.17 -16.70 -1.63
CA VAL A 255 -0.72 -16.84 -2.80
C VAL A 255 -0.73 -18.27 -3.35
N PRO A 256 -1.38 -19.23 -2.64
CA PRO A 256 -1.49 -20.62 -3.08
C PRO A 256 -2.06 -20.81 -4.50
N ILE A 257 -2.94 -19.91 -4.95
CA ILE A 257 -3.51 -19.98 -6.31
C ILE A 257 -2.43 -19.90 -7.40
N PHE A 258 -1.31 -19.21 -7.13
CA PHE A 258 -0.17 -19.16 -8.03
C PHE A 258 0.52 -20.52 -8.15
N ILE A 259 0.71 -21.23 -7.03
CA ILE A 259 1.30 -22.58 -7.03
C ILE A 259 0.43 -23.54 -7.84
N LEU A 260 -0.88 -23.52 -7.61
CA LEU A 260 -1.84 -24.32 -8.38
C LEU A 260 -1.79 -23.99 -9.87
N PHE A 261 -1.62 -22.71 -10.19
CA PHE A 261 -1.52 -22.24 -11.57
C PHE A 261 -0.25 -22.79 -12.24
N ILE A 262 0.89 -22.81 -11.55
CA ILE A 262 2.12 -23.46 -12.05
C ILE A 262 1.89 -24.95 -12.30
N PHE A 263 1.29 -25.69 -11.34
CA PHE A 263 1.00 -27.11 -11.53
C PHE A 263 0.04 -27.36 -12.70
N TYR A 264 -1.00 -26.53 -12.83
CA TYR A 264 -1.94 -26.61 -13.94
C TYR A 264 -1.25 -26.33 -15.28
N PHE A 265 -0.34 -25.35 -15.34
CA PHE A 265 0.45 -25.06 -16.52
C PHE A 265 1.39 -26.22 -16.89
N GLY A 266 2.11 -26.79 -15.91
CA GLY A 266 2.95 -27.97 -16.13
C GLY A 266 2.17 -29.16 -16.67
N LYS A 267 0.99 -29.42 -16.11
CA LYS A 267 0.07 -30.45 -16.63
C LYS A 267 -0.38 -30.16 -18.06
N SER A 268 -0.74 -28.91 -18.37
CA SER A 268 -1.14 -28.47 -19.71
C SER A 268 -0.02 -28.67 -20.74
N ILE A 269 1.25 -28.44 -20.38
CA ILE A 269 2.41 -28.74 -21.23
C ILE A 269 2.50 -30.24 -21.53
N ILE A 270 2.42 -31.09 -20.49
CA ILE A 270 2.48 -32.55 -20.65
C ILE A 270 1.34 -33.06 -21.56
N GLN A 271 0.15 -32.47 -21.43
CA GLN A 271 -1.02 -32.80 -22.24
C GLN A 271 -1.01 -32.16 -23.64
N LYS A 272 0.06 -31.41 -24.00
CA LYS A 272 0.19 -30.66 -25.26
C LYS A 272 -0.95 -29.65 -25.48
N GLU A 273 -1.65 -29.23 -24.43
CA GLU A 273 -2.70 -28.22 -24.47
C GLU A 273 -2.14 -26.82 -24.14
N PHE A 274 -0.95 -26.51 -24.67
CA PHE A 274 -0.21 -25.31 -24.31
C PHE A 274 -1.02 -24.03 -24.58
N LEU A 275 -1.08 -23.15 -23.58
CA LEU A 275 -1.76 -21.85 -23.69
C LEU A 275 -0.73 -20.73 -23.55
N PHE A 276 -0.43 -20.05 -24.66
CA PHE A 276 0.48 -18.89 -24.70
C PHE A 276 0.15 -17.84 -23.62
N ARG A 277 -1.15 -17.63 -23.36
CA ARG A 277 -1.65 -16.77 -22.30
C ARG A 277 -1.08 -17.12 -20.91
N ASN A 278 -0.90 -18.40 -20.60
CA ASN A 278 -0.37 -18.80 -19.29
C ASN A 278 1.14 -18.49 -19.19
N LEU A 279 1.89 -18.69 -20.27
CA LEU A 279 3.31 -18.30 -20.32
C LEU A 279 3.47 -16.78 -20.16
N PHE A 280 2.60 -16.00 -20.82
CA PHE A 280 2.62 -14.54 -20.68
C PHE A 280 2.33 -14.09 -19.25
N LEU A 281 1.38 -14.74 -18.56
CA LEU A 281 1.09 -14.47 -17.16
C LEU A 281 2.29 -14.78 -16.25
N ILE A 282 2.97 -15.92 -16.45
CA ILE A 282 4.21 -16.26 -15.73
C ILE A 282 5.29 -15.20 -15.96
N SER A 283 5.45 -14.77 -17.21
CA SER A 283 6.45 -13.76 -17.58
C SER A 283 6.17 -12.42 -16.89
N ILE A 284 4.90 -12.01 -16.81
CA ILE A 284 4.48 -10.84 -16.05
C ILE A 284 4.79 -11.01 -14.56
N THR A 285 4.48 -12.16 -13.95
CA THR A 285 4.79 -12.41 -12.53
C THR A 285 6.27 -12.24 -12.25
N ILE A 286 7.13 -12.81 -13.10
CA ILE A 286 8.59 -12.73 -12.97
C ILE A 286 9.06 -11.28 -13.15
N ALA A 287 8.55 -10.57 -14.16
CA ALA A 287 8.90 -9.18 -14.40
C ALA A 287 8.57 -8.29 -13.20
N ILE A 288 7.38 -8.45 -12.59
CA ILE A 288 7.02 -7.68 -11.38
C ILE A 288 7.93 -8.06 -10.21
N ILE A 289 8.26 -9.33 -9.99
CA ILE A 289 9.16 -9.76 -8.89
C ILE A 289 10.57 -9.16 -9.05
N ILE A 290 11.07 -9.05 -10.29
CA ILE A 290 12.40 -8.50 -10.60
C ILE A 290 12.42 -6.98 -10.42
N VAL A 291 11.37 -6.29 -10.90
CA VAL A 291 11.32 -4.83 -10.95
C VAL A 291 10.79 -4.21 -9.65
N SER A 292 10.05 -4.99 -8.84
CA SER A 292 9.42 -4.48 -7.62
C SER A 292 10.47 -3.87 -6.69
N PRO A 293 10.28 -2.61 -6.26
CA PRO A 293 11.13 -2.03 -5.24
C PRO A 293 11.00 -2.83 -3.94
N ASN A 294 12.06 -2.77 -3.12
CA ASN A 294 12.19 -3.45 -1.83
C ASN A 294 10.86 -3.43 -1.04
N THR A 295 10.39 -4.59 -0.59
CA THR A 295 9.20 -4.69 0.26
C THR A 295 9.52 -3.96 1.55
N GLY A 296 8.99 -2.75 1.75
CA GLY A 296 9.28 -1.91 2.92
C GLY A 296 8.88 -2.57 4.24
N GLY A 297 9.70 -3.49 4.76
CA GLY A 297 9.60 -4.11 6.08
C GLY A 297 8.36 -4.95 6.39
N HIS A 298 7.35 -5.00 5.52
CA HIS A 298 6.02 -5.53 5.86
C HIS A 298 5.73 -6.95 5.38
N ASN A 299 6.74 -7.71 4.93
CA ASN A 299 6.62 -9.11 4.46
C ASN A 299 5.40 -9.35 3.56
N THR A 300 5.01 -8.38 2.73
CA THR A 300 3.80 -8.45 1.91
C THR A 300 4.07 -8.05 0.46
N PRO A 301 3.77 -8.92 -0.52
CA PRO A 301 4.08 -8.68 -1.93
C PRO A 301 2.94 -7.89 -2.57
N ARG A 302 2.66 -6.69 -2.04
CA ARG A 302 1.45 -5.91 -2.33
C ARG A 302 1.26 -5.64 -3.83
N TYR A 303 2.34 -5.50 -4.59
CA TYR A 303 2.32 -5.25 -6.04
C TYR A 303 1.91 -6.47 -6.87
N LEU A 304 2.08 -7.68 -6.33
CA LEU A 304 1.76 -8.93 -7.03
C LEU A 304 0.29 -9.35 -6.86
N PHE A 305 -0.41 -8.79 -5.87
CA PHE A 305 -1.82 -9.13 -5.63
C PHE A 305 -2.73 -8.80 -6.83
N GLY A 306 -2.31 -7.88 -7.70
CA GLY A 306 -3.04 -7.58 -8.93
C GLY A 306 -3.08 -8.72 -9.97
N LEU A 307 -2.31 -9.77 -9.74
CA LEU A 307 -2.30 -10.97 -10.58
C LEU A 307 -3.27 -12.05 -10.09
N ILE A 308 -3.78 -11.96 -8.85
CA ILE A 308 -4.67 -12.98 -8.26
C ILE A 308 -5.89 -13.25 -9.14
N PRO A 309 -6.65 -12.23 -9.59
CA PRO A 309 -7.79 -12.44 -10.47
C PRO A 309 -7.41 -13.17 -11.76
N LEU A 310 -6.23 -12.85 -12.31
CA LEU A 310 -5.77 -13.40 -13.58
C LEU A 310 -5.45 -14.89 -13.46
N TYR A 311 -4.82 -15.35 -12.37
CA TYR A 311 -4.64 -16.79 -12.15
C TYR A 311 -6.00 -17.48 -12.01
N ALA A 312 -6.94 -16.91 -11.25
CA ALA A 312 -8.27 -17.48 -11.08
C ALA A 312 -9.00 -17.65 -12.42
N LEU A 313 -8.85 -16.71 -13.37
CA LEU A 313 -9.46 -16.81 -14.71
C LEU A 313 -8.91 -17.98 -15.55
N THR A 314 -7.71 -18.46 -15.26
CA THR A 314 -7.06 -19.51 -16.07
C THR A 314 -7.64 -20.90 -15.83
N PHE A 315 -8.28 -21.14 -14.67
CA PHE A 315 -8.83 -22.45 -14.28
C PHE A 315 -10.16 -22.82 -14.96
N LYS A 316 -10.56 -22.11 -16.02
CA LYS A 316 -11.82 -22.36 -16.72
C LYS A 316 -11.87 -23.81 -17.26
N PRO A 317 -12.85 -24.64 -16.83
CA PRO A 317 -13.01 -25.96 -17.41
C PRO A 317 -13.40 -25.83 -18.89
N LYS A 318 -12.58 -26.41 -19.78
CA LYS A 318 -12.94 -26.58 -21.20
C LYS A 318 -14.11 -27.58 -21.27
N LYS A 319 -15.29 -27.09 -21.66
CA LYS A 319 -16.35 -27.83 -22.37
C LYS A 319 -16.89 -29.15 -21.78
N GLU A 320 -16.54 -29.57 -20.57
CA GLU A 320 -17.20 -30.75 -19.99
C GLU A 320 -18.55 -30.36 -19.39
N ASN A 321 -19.62 -30.72 -20.10
CA ASN A 321 -21.01 -30.80 -19.64
C ASN A 321 -21.21 -31.83 -18.49
N LYS A 322 -20.18 -32.08 -17.65
CA LYS A 322 -20.33 -32.93 -16.48
C LYS A 322 -21.05 -32.12 -15.40
N GLN A 323 -22.31 -32.47 -15.16
CA GLN A 323 -23.07 -32.00 -14.01
C GLN A 323 -22.34 -32.40 -12.72
N GLY A 324 -21.58 -31.46 -12.14
CA GLY A 324 -21.00 -31.59 -10.81
C GLY A 324 -19.52 -31.24 -10.71
N THR A 325 -19.12 -30.72 -9.54
CA THR A 325 -17.72 -30.47 -9.19
C THR A 325 -17.01 -31.79 -8.89
N SER A 326 -15.85 -32.05 -9.51
CA SER A 326 -15.05 -33.25 -9.20
C SER A 326 -14.64 -33.29 -7.73
N LYS A 327 -14.67 -34.48 -7.10
CA LYS A 327 -14.21 -34.70 -5.71
C LYS A 327 -12.78 -34.21 -5.47
N ILE A 328 -11.92 -34.29 -6.49
CA ILE A 328 -10.54 -33.79 -6.42
C ILE A 328 -10.53 -32.27 -6.23
N TRP A 329 -11.37 -31.54 -6.97
CA TRP A 329 -11.47 -30.09 -6.83
C TRP A 329 -12.06 -29.67 -5.48
N ILE A 330 -13.00 -30.46 -4.94
CA ILE A 330 -13.50 -30.25 -3.57
C ILE A 330 -12.36 -30.38 -2.56
N LEU A 331 -11.56 -31.44 -2.66
CA LEU A 331 -10.40 -31.67 -1.78
C LEU A 331 -9.35 -30.55 -1.92
N VAL A 332 -9.03 -30.15 -3.15
CA VAL A 332 -8.07 -29.06 -3.42
C VAL A 332 -8.54 -27.75 -2.80
N CYS A 333 -9.79 -27.35 -3.06
CA CYS A 333 -10.37 -26.14 -2.46
C CYS A 333 -10.38 -26.19 -0.93
N LEU A 334 -10.66 -27.35 -0.33
CA LEU A 334 -10.63 -27.55 1.11
C LEU A 334 -9.21 -27.38 1.68
N ILE A 335 -8.20 -28.01 1.07
CA ILE A 335 -6.78 -27.88 1.49
C ILE A 335 -6.34 -26.42 1.43
N ILE A 336 -6.63 -25.73 0.32
CA ILE A 336 -6.29 -24.31 0.15
C ILE A 336 -6.99 -23.45 1.19
N SER A 337 -8.26 -23.72 1.47
CA SER A 337 -9.03 -22.95 2.45
C SER A 337 -8.43 -23.12 3.86
N PHE A 338 -8.08 -24.34 4.27
CA PHE A 338 -7.41 -24.57 5.55
C PHE A 338 -6.03 -23.93 5.62
N TYR A 339 -5.23 -24.07 4.57
CA TYR A 339 -3.93 -23.41 4.48
C TYR A 339 -4.08 -21.88 4.60
N GLN A 340 -5.05 -21.31 3.89
CA GLN A 340 -5.28 -19.87 3.88
C GLN A 340 -5.74 -19.34 5.24
N ILE A 341 -6.61 -20.08 5.95
CA ILE A 341 -7.00 -19.74 7.32
C ILE A 341 -5.77 -19.70 8.23
N ASN A 342 -4.88 -20.69 8.13
CA ASN A 342 -3.64 -20.71 8.91
C ASN A 342 -2.72 -19.54 8.53
N VAL A 343 -2.53 -19.22 7.25
CA VAL A 343 -1.73 -18.07 6.80
C VAL A 343 -2.29 -16.76 7.35
N ILE A 344 -3.60 -16.54 7.25
CA ILE A 344 -4.24 -15.32 7.79
C ILE A 344 -4.03 -15.24 9.30
N PHE A 345 -4.14 -16.35 10.02
CA PHE A 345 -3.90 -16.38 11.46
C PHE A 345 -2.46 -16.00 11.82
N GLN A 346 -1.47 -16.55 11.12
CA GLN A 346 -0.05 -16.20 11.36
C GLN A 346 0.24 -14.75 11.01
N GLN A 347 -0.24 -14.26 9.86
CA GLN A 347 -0.08 -12.86 9.48
C GLN A 347 -0.76 -11.92 10.48
N THR A 348 -1.93 -12.29 11.02
CA THR A 348 -2.61 -11.50 12.05
C THR A 348 -1.78 -11.39 13.32
N LYS A 349 -1.07 -12.46 13.73
CA LYS A 349 -0.13 -12.41 14.86
C LYS A 349 1.03 -11.47 14.61
N GLU A 350 1.63 -11.52 13.43
CA GLU A 350 2.71 -10.60 13.05
C GLU A 350 2.23 -9.15 13.00
N LEU A 351 1.05 -8.88 12.46
CA LEU A 351 0.46 -7.54 12.45
C LEU A 351 0.19 -7.02 13.87
N LYS A 352 -0.28 -7.88 14.79
CA LYS A 352 -0.42 -7.53 16.22
C LYS A 352 0.93 -7.17 16.85
N LYS A 353 1.98 -7.91 16.52
CA LYS A 353 3.34 -7.64 17.02
C LYS A 353 3.87 -6.30 16.51
N ILE A 354 3.71 -6.03 15.21
CA ILE A 354 4.11 -4.76 14.57
C ILE A 354 3.32 -3.60 15.16
N SER A 355 2.00 -3.73 15.26
CA SER A 355 1.12 -2.72 15.84
C SER A 355 1.53 -2.40 17.28
N LYS A 356 1.68 -3.43 18.14
CA LYS A 356 2.14 -3.24 19.51
C LYS A 356 3.50 -2.53 19.59
N PHE A 357 4.45 -2.91 18.75
CA PHE A 357 5.76 -2.25 18.71
C PHE A 357 5.64 -0.76 18.36
N GLN A 358 4.87 -0.41 17.33
CA GLN A 358 4.72 0.96 16.89
C GLN A 358 3.89 1.79 17.88
N THR A 359 2.84 1.22 18.48
CA THR A 359 2.07 1.84 19.56
C THR A 359 2.96 2.13 20.77
N ASN A 360 3.79 1.16 21.21
CA ASN A 360 4.73 1.38 22.31
C ASN A 360 5.71 2.50 21.96
N THR A 361 6.29 2.47 20.76
CA THR A 361 7.23 3.51 20.31
C THR A 361 6.56 4.88 20.31
N LEU A 362 5.35 5.00 19.75
CA LEU A 362 4.58 6.24 19.74
C LEU A 362 4.27 6.73 21.16
N GLN A 363 3.84 5.85 22.07
CA GLN A 363 3.58 6.21 23.47
C GLN A 363 4.82 6.75 24.19
N GLU A 364 5.99 6.20 23.91
CA GLU A 364 7.24 6.66 24.50
C GLU A 364 7.70 7.99 23.88
N LEU A 365 7.49 8.18 22.58
CA LEU A 365 7.70 9.48 21.93
C LEU A 365 6.76 10.58 22.46
N LYS A 366 5.53 10.23 22.87
CA LYS A 366 4.60 11.19 23.52
C LYS A 366 5.16 11.74 24.84
N LYS A 367 5.86 10.91 25.61
CA LYS A 367 6.43 11.28 26.92
C LYS A 367 7.63 12.23 26.83
N ILE A 368 8.22 12.42 25.65
CA ILE A 368 9.30 13.38 25.46
C ILE A 368 8.70 14.80 25.58
N ASP A 369 9.22 15.63 26.48
CA ASP A 369 8.67 16.98 26.71
C ASP A 369 8.94 17.96 25.56
N ASP A 370 10.01 17.74 24.80
CA ASP A 370 10.39 18.62 23.69
C ASP A 370 9.30 18.65 22.60
N SER A 371 8.95 19.87 22.18
CA SER A 371 8.00 20.14 21.08
C SER A 371 8.58 19.79 19.72
N VAL A 372 9.91 19.83 19.56
CA VAL A 372 10.60 19.51 18.30
C VAL A 372 11.31 18.16 18.43
N LEU A 373 10.90 17.23 17.58
CA LEU A 373 11.52 15.91 17.44
C LEU A 373 12.24 15.84 16.10
N VAL A 374 13.54 15.54 16.15
CA VAL A 374 14.40 15.43 14.97
C VAL A 374 14.76 13.97 14.78
N PHE A 375 14.49 13.42 13.60
CA PHE A 375 14.74 12.02 13.25
C PHE A 375 15.93 11.91 12.31
N ASN A 376 16.71 10.83 12.42
CA ASN A 376 17.76 10.50 11.45
C ASN A 376 17.30 9.50 10.37
N ASN A 377 16.09 8.96 10.50
CA ASN A 377 15.56 7.93 9.63
C ASN A 377 14.06 8.18 9.40
N SER A 378 13.67 8.22 8.12
CA SER A 378 12.30 8.51 7.68
C SER A 378 11.27 7.49 8.13
N ASP A 379 11.67 6.25 8.41
CA ASP A 379 10.76 5.19 8.84
C ASP A 379 10.17 5.49 10.23
N PHE A 380 10.90 6.19 11.10
CA PHE A 380 10.37 6.67 12.38
C PHE A 380 9.40 7.82 12.22
N ALA A 381 9.61 8.68 11.23
CA ALA A 381 8.71 9.81 10.99
C ALA A 381 7.29 9.31 10.72
N PHE A 382 7.13 8.18 10.01
CA PHE A 382 5.81 7.56 9.79
C PHE A 382 5.15 7.07 11.08
N VAL A 383 5.91 6.50 12.02
CA VAL A 383 5.38 6.10 13.34
C VAL A 383 5.00 7.32 14.17
N ALA A 384 5.75 8.42 14.04
CA ALA A 384 5.57 9.65 14.78
C ALA A 384 4.49 10.58 14.19
N LEU A 385 3.99 10.35 12.96
CA LEU A 385 2.98 11.20 12.31
C LEU A 385 1.79 11.58 13.20
N PRO A 386 1.21 10.69 14.04
CA PRO A 386 0.12 11.06 14.94
C PRO A 386 0.47 12.19 15.92
N LEU A 387 1.75 12.41 16.22
CA LEU A 387 2.21 13.49 17.11
C LEU A 387 2.04 14.89 16.50
N LEU A 388 1.86 15.00 15.18
CA LEU A 388 1.50 16.26 14.53
C LEU A 388 0.16 16.79 15.02
N GLU A 389 -0.79 15.90 15.36
CA GLU A 389 -2.09 16.27 15.95
C GLU A 389 -1.92 16.77 17.40
N GLU A 390 -0.84 16.36 18.06
CA GLU A 390 -0.46 16.78 19.42
C GLU A 390 0.46 18.01 19.43
N LYS A 391 0.56 18.72 18.29
CA LYS A 391 1.39 19.93 18.11
C LYS A 391 2.89 19.71 18.31
N LYS A 392 3.38 18.48 18.14
CA LYS A 392 4.81 18.23 18.01
C LYS A 392 5.27 18.48 16.58
N ASP A 393 6.42 19.11 16.43
CA ASP A 393 7.09 19.31 15.16
C ASP A 393 8.01 18.12 14.87
N LEU A 394 7.89 17.57 13.66
CA LEU A 394 8.70 16.44 13.19
C LEU A 394 9.63 16.92 12.09
N LEU A 395 10.94 16.75 12.28
CA LEU A 395 11.97 17.14 11.32
C LEU A 395 12.82 15.93 10.95
N LEU A 396 13.12 15.74 9.67
CA LEU A 396 14.07 14.73 9.21
C LEU A 396 15.43 15.38 8.99
N LEU A 397 16.43 14.96 9.75
CA LEU A 397 17.81 15.32 9.53
C LEU A 397 18.38 14.43 8.43
N ARG A 398 19.14 15.01 7.49
CA ARG A 398 19.82 14.32 6.39
C ARG A 398 21.32 14.51 6.52
N SER A 399 22.15 13.75 5.79
CA SER A 399 23.62 13.84 5.93
C SER A 399 24.21 15.21 5.54
N ASP A 400 23.55 15.95 4.65
CA ASP A 400 24.01 17.20 4.01
C ASP A 400 23.18 18.42 4.43
N TYR A 401 22.54 18.36 5.60
CA TYR A 401 21.63 19.41 6.04
C TYR A 401 22.32 20.78 6.26
N PRO A 402 21.73 21.90 5.81
CA PRO A 402 22.24 23.23 6.11
C PRO A 402 21.94 23.63 7.56
N LYS A 403 23.00 23.85 8.35
CA LYS A 403 22.89 24.26 9.76
C LYS A 403 22.11 25.56 9.93
N GLU A 404 22.32 26.54 9.05
CA GLU A 404 21.63 27.84 9.12
C GLU A 404 20.10 27.70 9.03
N THR A 405 19.62 26.87 8.10
CA THR A 405 18.19 26.58 7.95
C THR A 405 17.66 25.85 9.19
N PHE A 406 18.39 24.87 9.71
CA PHE A 406 18.01 24.16 10.93
C PHE A 406 17.85 25.11 12.13
N PHE A 407 18.82 25.99 12.35
CA PHE A 407 18.75 27.01 13.39
C PHE A 407 17.61 28.01 13.16
N ARG A 408 17.35 28.40 11.91
CA ARG A 408 16.21 29.27 11.57
C ARG A 408 14.87 28.63 11.96
N ILE A 409 14.69 27.33 11.68
CA ILE A 409 13.50 26.56 12.10
C ILE A 409 13.37 26.53 13.63
N LEU A 410 14.46 26.23 14.35
CA LEU A 410 14.44 26.18 15.81
C LEU A 410 14.16 27.56 16.44
N ASN A 411 14.68 28.63 15.83
CA ASN A 411 14.51 30.01 16.29
C ASN A 411 13.11 30.57 16.04
N SER A 412 12.44 30.20 14.94
CA SER A 412 11.17 30.85 14.57
C SER A 412 10.03 30.59 15.56
N LYS A 413 10.12 29.49 16.32
CA LYS A 413 9.20 29.15 17.42
C LYS A 413 9.79 29.38 18.81
N ASN A 414 10.94 30.05 18.92
CA ASN A 414 11.67 30.27 20.17
C ASN A 414 11.91 28.97 20.95
N ASN A 415 12.25 27.88 20.25
CA ASN A 415 12.44 26.58 20.89
C ASN A 415 13.74 26.58 21.70
N LYS A 416 13.60 26.38 23.01
CA LYS A 416 14.74 26.31 23.95
C LYS A 416 15.39 24.93 23.99
N SER A 417 14.73 23.91 23.45
CA SER A 417 15.23 22.55 23.41
C SER A 417 14.62 21.75 22.25
N PHE A 418 15.30 20.69 21.86
CA PHE A 418 14.80 19.69 20.93
C PHE A 418 15.37 18.32 21.27
N SER A 419 14.66 17.26 20.87
CA SER A 419 15.10 15.88 21.03
C SER A 419 15.51 15.29 19.69
N PHE A 420 16.73 14.76 19.62
CA PHE A 420 17.23 14.01 18.48
C PHE A 420 17.06 12.51 18.70
N LEU A 421 16.39 11.84 17.75
CA LEU A 421 16.03 10.44 17.77
C LEU A 421 16.85 9.70 16.70
N GLU A 422 17.71 8.81 17.17
CA GLU A 422 18.66 8.09 16.35
C GLU A 422 18.42 6.58 16.41
N LEU A 423 18.43 5.91 15.25
CA LEU A 423 18.60 4.46 15.16
C LEU A 423 20.06 4.10 14.83
N PRO A 424 20.78 3.44 15.75
CA PRO A 424 22.15 3.00 15.53
C PRO A 424 22.25 1.82 14.53
N PRO A 425 23.31 1.76 13.69
CA PRO A 425 24.28 2.83 13.47
C PRO A 425 23.66 3.97 12.66
N SER A 426 23.71 5.18 13.21
CA SER A 426 23.25 6.37 12.49
C SER A 426 24.25 6.70 11.38
N PRO A 427 23.80 7.00 10.15
CA PRO A 427 24.71 7.50 9.10
C PRO A 427 25.29 8.88 9.45
N PHE A 428 24.69 9.62 10.39
CA PHE A 428 25.16 10.91 10.87
C PHE A 428 24.78 11.14 12.34
N SER A 429 25.72 11.56 13.17
CA SER A 429 25.46 11.93 14.58
C SER A 429 25.57 13.45 14.75
N LEU A 430 24.67 14.04 15.54
CA LEU A 430 24.86 15.41 16.02
C LEU A 430 26.00 15.41 17.06
N GLY A 431 26.90 16.40 16.95
CA GLY A 431 28.02 16.55 17.89
C GLY A 431 27.57 16.98 19.29
N ALA A 432 28.49 17.07 20.24
CA ALA A 432 28.18 17.47 21.62
C ALA A 432 27.62 18.89 21.73
N SER A 433 27.96 19.76 20.78
CA SER A 433 27.33 21.07 20.61
C SER A 433 27.04 21.33 19.13
N LEU A 434 25.97 22.09 18.92
CA LEU A 434 25.60 22.66 17.63
C LEU A 434 25.70 24.16 17.79
N ASN A 435 26.56 24.80 17.00
CA ASN A 435 26.76 26.25 17.02
C ASN A 435 26.67 26.80 15.60
N LEU A 436 26.11 28.01 15.48
CA LEU A 436 26.13 28.81 14.26
C LEU A 436 27.27 29.83 14.32
N SER A 437 28.27 29.69 13.44
CA SER A 437 29.53 30.46 13.49
C SER A 437 29.40 31.99 13.35
N ASN A 438 28.23 32.52 12.93
CA ASN A 438 28.00 33.95 12.67
C ASN A 438 26.88 34.57 13.53
N CYS A 439 26.54 33.97 14.67
CA CYS A 439 25.43 34.45 15.49
C CYS A 439 25.86 35.15 16.78
N LYS A 440 25.11 36.18 17.19
CA LYS A 440 25.45 37.07 18.31
C LYS A 440 24.92 36.58 19.67
N GLU A 441 23.75 35.95 19.74
CA GLU A 441 23.11 35.45 20.98
C GLU A 441 22.26 34.19 20.69
N ASP A 442 22.05 33.30 21.67
CA ASP A 442 21.10 32.17 21.61
C ASP A 442 21.35 31.12 20.50
N CYS A 443 22.60 30.96 20.08
CA CYS A 443 22.95 30.19 18.89
C CYS A 443 23.79 28.93 19.15
N GLU A 444 23.80 28.48 20.40
CA GLU A 444 24.36 27.18 20.74
C GLU A 444 23.31 26.27 21.38
N PHE A 445 23.17 25.09 20.82
CA PHE A 445 22.47 23.98 21.45
C PHE A 445 23.50 22.99 21.96
N GLN A 446 23.55 22.78 23.27
CA GLN A 446 24.42 21.79 23.88
C GLN A 446 23.65 20.54 24.24
N LYS A 447 24.30 19.41 24.03
CA LYS A 447 23.81 18.10 24.46
C LYS A 447 23.63 18.10 25.98
N ASN A 448 22.42 17.81 26.43
CA ASN A 448 22.08 17.73 27.85
C ASN A 448 22.12 16.28 28.34
N ALA A 449 21.26 15.42 27.79
CA ALA A 449 21.12 14.03 28.21
C ALA A 449 20.91 13.10 27.02
N THR A 450 21.42 11.87 27.13
CA THR A 450 21.13 10.78 26.18
C THR A 450 20.59 9.58 26.95
N TRP A 451 19.50 9.01 26.46
CA TRP A 451 18.92 7.78 26.97
C TRP A 451 18.39 6.92 25.83
N GLN A 452 18.17 5.64 26.09
CA GLN A 452 17.47 4.78 25.15
C GLN A 452 15.96 4.94 25.33
N LEU A 453 15.21 5.01 24.23
CA LEU A 453 13.76 5.03 24.27
C LEU A 453 13.27 3.70 24.86
N PRO A 454 12.69 3.69 26.07
CA PRO A 454 12.35 2.44 26.74
C PRO A 454 11.21 1.76 25.97
N ALA A 455 11.09 0.43 26.07
CA ALA A 455 10.01 -0.36 25.45
C ALA A 455 9.87 -0.27 23.91
N ALA A 456 10.73 0.49 23.22
CA ALA A 456 10.93 0.40 21.79
C ALA A 456 11.68 -0.90 21.47
N LEU A 457 11.17 -1.68 20.52
CA LEU A 457 11.79 -2.94 20.07
C LEU A 457 13.06 -2.69 19.22
N LEU A 458 13.24 -1.46 18.72
CA LEU A 458 14.46 -1.00 18.08
C LEU A 458 15.29 -0.19 19.10
N PRO A 459 16.63 -0.24 19.02
CA PRO A 459 17.52 0.46 19.95
C PRO A 459 17.59 1.96 19.66
N ILE A 460 16.46 2.66 19.75
CA ILE A 460 16.36 4.09 19.46
C ILE A 460 17.02 4.86 20.61
N THR A 461 18.03 5.66 20.30
CA THR A 461 18.67 6.57 21.24
C THR A 461 18.07 7.96 21.10
N THR A 462 17.60 8.52 22.22
CA THR A 462 17.11 9.89 22.32
C THR A 462 18.19 10.75 22.96
N THR A 463 18.55 11.85 22.31
CA THR A 463 19.47 12.86 22.84
C THR A 463 18.77 14.21 22.91
N SER A 464 18.62 14.75 24.11
CA SER A 464 18.07 16.09 24.33
C SER A 464 19.17 17.14 24.17
N TYR A 465 18.86 18.19 23.43
CA TYR A 465 19.68 19.37 23.25
C TYR A 465 18.97 20.58 23.85
N GLN A 466 19.70 21.40 24.60
CA GLN A 466 19.19 22.61 25.23
C GLN A 466 19.98 23.82 24.78
N ARG A 467 19.26 24.92 24.57
CA ARG A 467 19.83 26.23 24.29
C ARG A 467 20.52 26.76 25.54
N LYS A 468 21.73 27.29 25.37
CA LYS A 468 22.50 27.93 26.45
C LYS A 468 22.55 29.44 26.29
#